data_AF-A0A143ZR24-F1
#
_entry.id   AF-A0A143ZR24-F1
#
_cell.length_a   1.000
_cell.length_b   1.000
_cell.length_c   1.000
_cell.angle_alpha   90.00
_cell.angle_beta   90.00
_cell.angle_gamma   90.00
#
_symmetry.space_group_name_H-M   'P 1'
#
loop_
_entity.id
_entity.type
_entity.pdbx_description
1 polymer ?
#
loop_
_entity_poly.entity_id
_entity_poly.type
_entity_poly.pdbx_seq_one_letter_code
_entity_poly.pdbx_strand_id
1 'polypeptide(L)'
;MSGIVSDRRRIGCDEHGHPLVGEVDEHRRFHIRFRAQDADIDELGNVNNAVWVTWIQDASVAHWLTAASPQDRDRFVAVVLRHEVDYRGNVRAGDAVSAITWVVGVPRGARYARCVEFHDEDGRTLVASLTQWALVDRETGKLARVPVEVAAPFLGDDTAQKEIGMSDIRKVAVLGTGVLGSQIAFQTAYSGFDVTAYDTSEEALEQARQRFAMLVKTYGKEVAGAADGKAAESLQRITLSADLGSAVADADLVIEAVPELLSIKQALYEKLAGLAPERAIFATNSSTLLPSDLKAFTGRPDRFLALHFANSIWKFNTAEVMGTDDTDPAVFDALIAFASAIGMVPIPVRKEKAGYVLNSLLVPFLNAAADLAAGGYAEPEDVDKVWRIATGAPMGPFQIYDIIGLNTPYNILSHGDEHAQSLAAWLKENYIDKGRLGIASGEGFYSYKPSAD
;
A
#
# COMPACT_ATOMS: atom_id res chain seq x y z
N MET A 1 37.12 22.12 25.99
CA MET A 1 36.47 23.08 25.07
C MET A 1 35.07 23.31 25.57
N SER A 2 34.89 24.39 26.32
CA SER A 2 33.61 24.83 26.89
C SER A 2 32.83 25.64 25.86
N GLY A 3 31.52 25.39 25.77
CA GLY A 3 30.53 26.42 25.51
C GLY A 3 30.23 26.77 24.05
N ILE A 4 29.46 25.91 23.39
CA ILE A 4 28.35 26.39 22.56
C ILE A 4 27.11 25.70 23.15
N VAL A 5 26.56 26.28 24.21
CA VAL A 5 25.18 25.95 24.60
C VAL A 5 24.33 26.66 23.55
N SER A 6 23.87 25.87 22.57
CA SER A 6 22.87 26.33 21.61
C SER A 6 21.64 26.75 22.40
N ASP A 7 21.27 28.03 22.30
CA ASP A 7 20.08 28.68 22.88
C ASP A 7 18.73 28.13 22.35
N ARG A 8 18.75 26.89 21.84
CA ARG A 8 17.59 26.23 21.24
C ARG A 8 16.89 25.40 22.30
N ARG A 9 15.61 25.71 22.49
CA ARG A 9 14.64 24.91 23.23
C ARG A 9 14.77 23.43 22.88
N ARG A 10 14.85 22.58 23.89
CA ARG A 10 14.86 21.12 23.72
C ARG A 10 13.44 20.63 23.42
N ILE A 11 13.29 19.76 22.42
CA ILE A 11 12.01 19.11 22.10
C ILE A 11 11.44 18.41 23.34
N GLY A 12 10.15 18.64 23.59
CA GLY A 12 9.41 18.13 24.74
C GLY A 12 9.65 18.90 26.04
N CYS A 13 10.43 19.99 26.01
CA CYS A 13 10.71 20.85 27.15
C CYS A 13 10.28 22.30 26.89
N ASP A 14 10.14 23.10 27.95
CA ASP A 14 10.04 24.55 27.90
C ASP A 14 11.42 25.21 27.67
N GLU A 15 11.46 26.54 27.65
CA GLU A 15 12.68 27.33 27.46
C GLU A 15 13.71 27.14 28.58
N HIS A 16 13.28 26.67 29.76
CA HIS A 16 14.13 26.37 30.91
C HIS A 16 14.60 24.91 30.94
N GLY A 17 14.19 24.11 29.96
CA GLY A 17 14.54 22.69 29.87
C GLY A 17 13.67 21.78 30.72
N HIS A 18 12.62 22.29 31.37
CA HIS A 18 11.66 21.45 32.08
C HIS A 18 10.71 20.77 31.09
N PRO A 19 10.32 19.49 31.31
CA PRO A 19 9.34 18.84 30.46
C PRO A 19 8.05 19.65 30.33
N LEU A 20 7.47 19.69 29.13
CA LEU A 20 6.17 20.34 28.95
C LEU A 20 5.11 19.65 29.81
N VAL A 21 4.25 20.46 30.41
CA VAL A 21 3.22 20.00 31.35
C VAL A 21 2.02 19.47 30.57
N GLY A 22 1.58 18.26 30.92
CA GLY A 22 0.38 17.61 30.42
C GLY A 22 -0.06 16.51 31.38
N GLU A 23 -1.15 15.83 31.03
CA GLU A 23 -1.78 14.83 31.89
C GLU A 23 -1.90 13.49 31.15
N VAL A 24 -1.59 12.39 31.85
CA VAL A 24 -1.81 11.04 31.33
C VAL A 24 -3.16 10.55 31.85
N ASP A 25 -4.07 10.19 30.95
CA ASP A 25 -5.38 9.66 31.30
C ASP A 25 -5.35 8.17 31.70
N GLU A 26 -6.50 7.63 32.08
CA GLU A 26 -6.67 6.21 32.46
C GLU A 26 -6.34 5.23 31.31
N HIS A 27 -6.42 5.68 30.06
CA HIS A 27 -6.07 4.92 28.86
C HIS A 27 -4.61 5.12 28.44
N ARG A 28 -3.76 5.72 29.30
CA ARG A 28 -2.35 6.02 29.04
C ARG A 28 -2.13 6.96 27.84
N ARG A 29 -3.09 7.83 27.53
CA ARG A 29 -2.93 8.90 26.53
C ARG A 29 -2.49 10.17 27.23
N PHE A 30 -1.59 10.91 26.58
CA PHE A 30 -1.08 12.16 27.13
C PHE A 30 -1.75 13.35 26.46
N HIS A 31 -2.33 14.21 27.29
CA HIS A 31 -3.06 15.42 26.91
C HIS A 31 -2.21 16.65 27.21
N ILE A 32 -2.04 17.51 26.21
CA ILE A 32 -1.25 18.74 26.31
C ILE A 32 -1.92 19.85 25.51
N ARG A 33 -1.64 21.12 25.83
CA ARG A 33 -2.11 22.27 25.06
C ARG A 33 -0.95 23.05 24.47
N PHE A 34 -1.14 23.55 23.27
CA PHE A 34 -0.24 24.48 22.59
C PHE A 34 -0.98 25.78 22.31
N ARG A 35 -0.23 26.89 22.28
CA ARG A 35 -0.75 28.20 21.86
C ARG A 35 0.15 28.73 20.76
N ALA A 36 -0.44 28.98 19.59
CA ALA A 36 0.28 29.52 18.45
C ALA A 36 0.78 30.92 18.76
N GLN A 37 2.07 31.16 18.54
CA GLN A 37 2.72 32.47 18.63
C GLN A 37 2.81 33.11 17.25
N ASP A 38 3.06 34.42 17.18
CA ASP A 38 3.28 35.11 15.90
C ASP A 38 4.43 34.49 15.08
N ALA A 39 5.45 33.97 15.76
CA ALA A 39 6.59 33.30 15.13
C ALA A 39 6.24 31.92 14.53
N ASP A 40 5.10 31.35 14.89
CA ASP A 40 4.65 30.05 14.40
C ASP A 40 3.89 30.16 13.05
N ILE A 41 3.54 31.38 12.65
CA ILE A 41 2.63 31.66 11.54
C ILE A 41 3.39 31.87 10.22
N ASP A 42 2.89 31.26 9.15
CA ASP A 42 3.40 31.41 7.78
C ASP A 42 2.84 32.63 7.05
N GLU A 43 3.26 32.83 5.80
CA GLU A 43 2.81 33.94 4.95
C GLU A 43 1.32 33.90 4.59
N LEU A 44 0.64 32.76 4.81
CA LEU A 44 -0.79 32.57 4.60
C LEU A 44 -1.61 32.83 5.87
N GLY A 45 -0.95 33.20 6.97
CA GLY A 45 -1.59 33.53 8.24
C GLY A 45 -1.99 32.31 9.07
N ASN A 46 -1.39 31.13 8.82
CA ASN A 46 -1.67 29.91 9.57
C ASN A 46 -0.40 29.31 10.19
N VAL A 47 -0.56 28.48 11.22
CA VAL A 47 0.55 27.73 11.82
C VAL A 47 1.28 26.92 10.72
N ASN A 48 2.59 27.15 10.62
CA ASN A 48 3.46 26.52 9.64
C ASN A 48 3.57 24.99 9.85
N ASN A 49 3.65 24.23 8.77
CA ASN A 49 3.80 22.76 8.82
C ASN A 49 5.01 22.28 9.65
N ALA A 50 6.13 23.02 9.64
CA ALA A 50 7.30 22.70 10.47
C ALA A 50 6.99 22.86 11.98
N VAL A 51 6.12 23.79 12.35
CA VAL A 51 5.65 23.96 13.73
C VAL A 51 4.75 22.81 14.13
N TRP A 52 3.84 22.36 13.26
CA TRP A 52 3.06 21.15 13.50
C TRP A 52 3.93 19.92 13.77
N VAL A 53 4.95 19.69 12.93
CA VAL A 53 5.92 18.60 13.13
C VAL A 53 6.69 18.77 14.45
N THR A 54 7.02 20.00 14.84
CA THR A 54 7.65 20.29 16.13
C THR A 54 6.72 19.94 17.29
N TRP A 55 5.45 20.34 17.24
CA TRP A 55 4.46 20.03 18.27
C TRP A 55 4.15 18.53 18.38
N ILE A 56 4.17 17.79 17.26
CA ILE A 56 4.05 16.33 17.25
C ILE A 56 5.17 15.70 18.09
N GLN A 57 6.41 16.15 17.88
CA GLN A 57 7.56 15.64 18.63
C GLN A 57 7.55 16.12 20.08
N ASP A 58 7.15 17.37 20.33
CA ASP A 58 7.02 17.93 21.68
C ASP A 58 6.03 17.13 22.52
N ALA A 59 4.82 16.87 22.00
CA ALA A 59 3.82 16.06 22.70
C ALA A 59 4.36 14.64 22.99
N SER A 60 5.01 14.03 21.99
CA SER A 60 5.55 12.68 22.10
C SER A 60 6.66 12.57 23.15
N VAL A 61 7.60 13.53 23.16
CA VAL A 61 8.73 13.55 24.10
C VAL A 61 8.27 13.98 25.49
N ALA A 62 7.33 14.91 25.61
CA ALA A 62 6.72 15.28 26.89
C ALA A 62 6.01 14.09 27.54
N HIS A 63 5.27 13.29 26.77
CA HIS A 63 4.69 12.04 27.24
C HIS A 63 5.78 11.08 27.74
N TRP A 64 6.87 10.88 26.99
CA TRP A 64 8.01 10.06 27.44
C TRP A 64 8.62 10.57 28.76
N LEU A 65 8.88 11.88 28.85
CA LEU A 65 9.48 12.49 30.04
C LEU A 65 8.57 12.41 31.27
N THR A 66 7.26 12.34 31.05
CA THR A 66 6.24 12.23 32.10
C THR A 66 6.06 10.79 32.59
N ALA A 67 5.91 9.83 31.67
CA ALA A 67 5.48 8.47 32.02
C ALA A 67 6.64 7.47 32.21
N ALA A 68 7.80 7.68 31.59
CA ALA A 68 8.92 6.73 31.69
C ALA A 68 9.63 6.79 33.04
N SER A 69 10.16 5.65 33.49
CA SER A 69 10.99 5.60 34.69
C SER A 69 12.26 6.46 34.51
N PRO A 70 12.88 6.98 35.60
CA PRO A 70 14.16 7.68 35.48
C PRO A 70 15.26 6.83 34.83
N GLN A 71 15.30 5.54 35.17
CA GLN A 71 16.27 4.58 34.64
C GLN A 71 16.12 4.40 33.13
N ASP A 72 14.89 4.32 32.63
CA ASP A 72 14.64 4.19 31.19
C ASP A 72 14.97 5.47 30.44
N ARG A 73 14.74 6.64 31.04
CA ARG A 73 15.09 7.95 30.47
C ARG A 73 16.60 8.13 30.32
N ASP A 74 17.37 7.60 31.28
CA ASP A 74 18.83 7.65 31.27
C ASP A 74 19.43 6.64 30.29
N ARG A 75 18.76 5.50 30.07
CA ARG A 75 19.24 4.44 29.19
C ARG A 75 18.82 4.59 27.73
N PHE A 76 17.61 5.05 27.48
CA PHE A 76 17.02 5.04 26.14
C PHE A 76 16.71 6.43 25.59
N VAL A 77 16.75 6.53 24.27
CA VAL A 77 16.25 7.67 23.51
C VAL A 77 15.46 7.14 22.31
N ALA A 78 14.35 7.79 22.00
CA ALA A 78 13.60 7.48 20.79
C ALA A 78 13.98 8.44 19.67
N VAL A 79 14.13 7.91 18.46
CA VAL A 79 14.35 8.70 17.24
C VAL A 79 13.21 8.49 16.26
N VAL A 80 12.81 9.54 15.56
CA VAL A 80 11.80 9.46 14.51
C VAL A 80 12.40 8.80 13.27
N LEU A 81 11.67 7.85 12.68
CA LEU A 81 11.97 7.27 11.38
C LEU A 81 11.14 7.90 10.25
N ARG A 82 9.87 8.20 10.51
CA ARG A 82 8.91 8.72 9.54
C ARG A 82 7.75 9.40 10.25
N HIS A 83 7.27 10.51 9.69
CA HIS A 83 5.97 11.09 10.01
C HIS A 83 5.03 10.91 8.81
N GLU A 84 3.78 10.58 9.09
CA GLU A 84 2.63 10.79 8.20
C GLU A 84 1.72 11.78 8.88
N VAL A 85 1.33 12.86 8.19
CA VAL A 85 0.58 13.97 8.79
C VAL A 85 -0.56 14.37 7.85
N ASP A 86 -1.78 14.30 8.37
CA ASP A 86 -2.99 14.80 7.73
C ASP A 86 -3.32 16.19 8.28
N TYR A 87 -3.36 17.18 7.39
CA TYR A 87 -3.76 18.55 7.70
C TYR A 87 -5.23 18.77 7.28
N ARG A 88 -6.09 19.09 8.25
CA ARG A 88 -7.56 19.16 8.08
C ARG A 88 -8.15 20.52 8.49
N GLY A 89 -7.36 21.36 9.15
CA GLY A 89 -7.77 22.68 9.61
C GLY A 89 -6.58 23.61 9.85
N ASN A 90 -6.88 24.89 10.06
CA ASN A 90 -5.91 25.97 10.22
C ASN A 90 -5.99 26.58 11.62
N VAL A 91 -4.88 27.12 12.10
CA VAL A 91 -4.74 27.78 13.41
C VAL A 91 -4.04 29.12 13.21
N ARG A 92 -4.52 30.19 13.85
CA ARG A 92 -3.93 31.54 13.76
C ARG A 92 -3.14 31.88 15.02
N ALA A 93 -2.35 32.95 14.96
CA ALA A 93 -1.66 33.47 16.13
C ALA A 93 -2.64 33.75 17.28
N GLY A 94 -2.28 33.31 18.48
CA GLY A 94 -3.09 33.45 19.69
C GLY A 94 -4.05 32.29 19.94
N ASP A 95 -4.41 31.51 18.92
CA ASP A 95 -5.31 30.36 19.08
C ASP A 95 -4.65 29.26 19.92
N ALA A 96 -5.48 28.56 20.71
CA ALA A 96 -5.06 27.40 21.47
C ALA A 96 -5.52 26.11 20.78
N VAL A 97 -4.69 25.09 20.82
CA VAL A 97 -5.05 23.74 20.38
C VAL A 97 -4.73 22.73 21.47
N SER A 98 -5.62 21.77 21.66
CA SER A 98 -5.34 20.59 22.48
C SER A 98 -4.72 19.50 21.62
N ALA A 99 -3.72 18.80 22.15
CA ALA A 99 -3.14 17.63 21.52
C ALA A 99 -3.25 16.41 22.43
N ILE A 100 -3.55 15.26 21.82
CA ILE A 100 -3.60 13.96 22.50
C ILE A 100 -2.60 13.04 21.79
N THR A 101 -1.72 12.38 22.55
CA THR A 101 -0.75 11.42 22.00
C THR A 101 -0.72 10.09 22.74
N TRP A 102 -0.64 9.00 21.97
CA TRP A 102 -0.61 7.63 22.49
C TRP A 102 0.25 6.70 21.62
N VAL A 103 0.81 5.65 22.23
CA VAL A 103 1.49 4.58 21.51
C VAL A 103 0.45 3.65 20.88
N VAL A 104 0.69 3.26 19.63
CA VAL A 104 -0.20 2.39 18.86
C VAL A 104 0.27 0.95 18.98
N GLY A 105 -0.57 0.10 19.56
CA GLY A 105 -0.31 -1.31 19.75
C GLY A 105 0.92 -1.61 20.61
N VAL A 106 1.24 -2.91 20.73
CA VAL A 106 2.41 -3.37 21.48
C VAL A 106 3.66 -3.26 20.59
N PRO A 107 4.73 -2.56 21.02
CA PRO A 107 5.98 -2.47 20.27
C PRO A 107 6.55 -3.84 19.88
N ARG A 108 7.02 -3.98 18.63
CA ARG A 108 7.67 -5.20 18.12
C ARG A 108 9.10 -4.91 17.70
N GLY A 109 10.06 -5.53 18.38
CA GLY A 109 11.47 -5.27 18.11
C GLY A 109 11.85 -3.88 18.57
N ALA A 110 12.65 -3.15 17.77
CA ALA A 110 13.15 -1.82 18.13
C ALA A 110 12.23 -0.66 17.73
N ARG A 111 11.14 -0.94 17.00
CA ARG A 111 10.27 0.07 16.40
C ARG A 111 8.88 0.06 17.02
N TYR A 112 8.26 1.22 17.04
CA TYR A 112 6.88 1.39 17.50
C TYR A 112 6.23 2.60 16.82
N ALA A 113 4.91 2.60 16.78
CA ALA A 113 4.13 3.68 16.21
C ALA A 113 3.49 4.53 17.33
N ARG A 114 3.30 5.81 17.04
CA ARG A 114 2.64 6.76 17.94
C ARG A 114 1.74 7.68 17.13
N CYS A 115 0.54 7.91 17.65
CA CYS A 115 -0.36 8.91 17.10
C CYS A 115 -0.27 10.22 17.89
N VAL A 116 -0.52 11.33 17.19
CA VAL A 116 -0.83 12.63 17.78
C VAL A 116 -2.00 13.23 17.02
N GLU A 117 -3.07 13.60 17.74
CA GLU A 117 -4.19 14.36 17.19
C GLU A 117 -4.24 15.74 17.84
N PHE A 118 -4.48 16.78 17.04
CA PHE A 118 -4.70 18.15 17.46
C PHE A 118 -6.15 18.55 17.20
N HIS A 119 -6.77 19.18 18.18
CA HIS A 119 -8.17 19.58 18.16
C HIS A 119 -8.32 21.06 18.47
N ASP A 120 -9.32 21.70 17.85
CA ASP A 120 -9.80 23.02 18.25
C ASP A 120 -10.66 22.97 19.53
N GLU A 121 -11.18 24.12 19.96
CA GLU A 121 -12.01 24.24 21.15
C GLU A 121 -13.34 23.47 21.04
N ASP A 122 -13.83 23.25 19.82
CA ASP A 122 -15.05 22.48 19.54
C ASP A 122 -14.78 20.96 19.44
N GLY A 123 -13.51 20.54 19.60
CA GLY A 123 -13.09 19.14 19.56
C GLY A 123 -12.89 18.58 18.14
N ARG A 124 -12.96 19.41 17.10
CA ARG A 124 -12.71 18.99 15.72
C ARG A 124 -11.22 18.76 15.50
N THR A 125 -10.88 17.63 14.88
CA THR A 125 -9.48 17.31 14.52
C THR A 125 -8.97 18.25 13.42
N LEU A 126 -7.94 19.01 13.75
CA LEU A 126 -7.24 19.93 12.85
C LEU A 126 -6.05 19.26 12.17
N VAL A 127 -5.27 18.49 12.93
CA VAL A 127 -4.10 17.76 12.43
C VAL A 127 -4.07 16.39 13.09
N ALA A 128 -3.83 15.34 12.32
CA ALA A 128 -3.60 14.00 12.82
C ALA A 128 -2.27 13.49 12.28
N SER A 129 -1.53 12.73 13.08
CA SER A 129 -0.27 12.15 12.64
C SER A 129 -0.08 10.73 13.13
N LEU A 130 0.59 9.93 12.30
CA LEU A 130 1.16 8.64 12.65
C LEU A 130 2.67 8.73 12.49
N THR A 131 3.40 8.56 13.59
CA THR A 131 4.86 8.66 13.61
C THR A 131 5.47 7.30 13.94
N GLN A 132 6.40 6.85 13.09
CA GLN A 132 7.23 5.67 13.34
C GLN A 132 8.47 6.07 14.12
N TRP A 133 8.68 5.44 15.27
CA TRP A 133 9.81 5.68 16.17
C TRP A 133 10.67 4.43 16.29
N ALA A 134 11.95 4.64 16.60
CA ALA A 134 12.88 3.60 16.99
C ALA A 134 13.51 3.91 18.34
N LEU A 135 13.58 2.90 19.21
CA LEU A 135 14.29 3.00 20.48
C LEU A 135 15.79 2.75 20.25
N VAL A 136 16.60 3.61 20.82
CA VAL A 136 18.06 3.57 20.76
C VAL A 136 18.60 3.54 22.18
N ASP A 137 19.53 2.63 22.43
CA ASP A 137 20.27 2.59 23.68
C ASP A 137 21.34 3.70 23.65
N ARG A 138 21.31 4.59 24.64
CA ARG A 138 22.15 5.80 24.70
C ARG A 138 23.63 5.47 24.87
N GLU A 139 23.96 4.38 25.55
CA GLU A 139 25.34 3.98 25.81
C GLU A 139 25.97 3.43 24.53
N THR A 140 25.24 2.58 23.82
CA THR A 140 25.76 1.89 22.63
C THR A 140 25.50 2.62 21.31
N GLY A 141 24.53 3.53 21.29
CA GLY A 141 24.04 4.19 20.07
C GLY A 141 23.29 3.26 19.11
N LYS A 142 22.99 2.01 19.52
CA LYS A 142 22.37 1.00 18.67
C LYS A 142 20.87 0.94 18.88
N LEU A 143 20.16 0.47 17.85
CA LEU A 143 18.75 0.12 17.95
C LEU A 143 18.55 -0.92 19.06
N ALA A 144 17.69 -0.59 20.02
CA ALA A 144 17.33 -1.43 21.15
C ALA A 144 15.92 -1.97 20.95
N ARG A 145 15.72 -3.26 21.19
CA ARG A 145 14.37 -3.81 21.29
C ARG A 145 13.65 -3.09 22.43
N VAL A 146 12.41 -2.65 22.19
CA VAL A 146 11.56 -2.02 23.20
C VAL A 146 11.18 -3.08 24.25
N PRO A 147 11.68 -2.99 25.49
CA PRO A 147 11.30 -3.93 26.54
C PRO A 147 9.85 -3.72 26.97
N VAL A 148 9.19 -4.77 27.43
CA VAL A 148 7.75 -4.73 27.81
C VAL A 148 7.55 -3.75 28.96
N GLU A 149 8.44 -3.79 29.95
CA GLU A 149 8.48 -2.90 31.10
C GLU A 149 8.66 -1.43 30.73
N VAL A 150 9.39 -1.13 29.65
CA VAL A 150 9.56 0.23 29.13
C VAL A 150 8.31 0.70 28.39
N ALA A 151 7.61 -0.20 27.71
CA ALA A 151 6.38 0.11 26.99
C ALA A 151 5.17 0.24 27.94
N ALA A 152 5.16 -0.51 29.05
CA ALA A 152 4.01 -0.64 29.95
C ALA A 152 3.35 0.69 30.39
N PRO A 153 4.09 1.78 30.69
CA PRO A 153 3.48 3.06 31.06
C PRO A 153 2.66 3.71 29.95
N PHE A 154 2.85 3.28 28.70
CA PHE A 154 2.25 3.84 27.49
C PHE A 154 1.17 2.94 26.89
N LEU A 155 0.92 1.78 27.49
CA LEU A 155 -0.04 0.78 27.03
C LEU A 155 -1.27 0.76 27.96
N GLY A 156 -2.38 1.35 27.53
CA GLY A 156 -3.69 1.28 28.21
C GLY A 156 -4.54 0.11 27.71
N ASP A 157 -5.65 -0.20 28.40
CA ASP A 157 -6.52 -1.34 28.06
C ASP A 157 -7.10 -1.27 26.62
N ASP A 158 -7.29 -0.06 26.11
CA ASP A 158 -7.73 0.21 24.72
C ASP A 158 -6.57 0.47 23.75
N THR A 159 -5.31 0.19 24.11
CA THR A 159 -4.20 0.29 23.14
C THR A 159 -4.28 -0.74 22.02
N ALA A 160 -5.27 -1.62 22.07
CA ALA A 160 -5.73 -2.47 20.98
C ALA A 160 -6.74 -1.80 20.01
N GLN A 161 -7.31 -0.61 20.29
CA GLN A 161 -8.56 -0.19 19.63
C GLN A 161 -8.69 1.27 19.13
N LYS A 162 -7.59 1.99 18.93
CA LYS A 162 -7.61 3.10 17.96
C LYS A 162 -6.28 3.16 17.22
N GLU A 163 -6.08 2.13 16.42
CA GLU A 163 -5.20 2.20 15.27
C GLU A 163 -5.81 3.24 14.32
N ILE A 164 -5.03 4.25 13.91
CA ILE A 164 -5.28 4.87 12.62
C ILE A 164 -4.99 3.75 11.61
N GLY A 165 -6.03 2.99 11.28
CA GLY A 165 -6.08 1.88 10.32
C GLY A 165 -4.75 1.18 10.06
N MET A 166 -4.20 0.46 11.04
CA MET A 166 -3.40 -0.72 10.69
C MET A 166 -4.43 -1.82 10.46
N SER A 167 -4.38 -2.50 9.32
CA SER A 167 -5.37 -3.53 9.04
C SER A 167 -5.20 -4.69 10.05
N ASP A 168 -6.30 -5.15 10.67
CA ASP A 168 -6.38 -6.46 11.36
C ASP A 168 -6.01 -7.65 10.46
N ILE A 169 -5.74 -7.40 9.18
CA ILE A 169 -5.29 -8.36 8.19
C ILE A 169 -3.90 -8.88 8.55
N ARG A 170 -3.80 -10.19 8.82
CA ARG A 170 -2.57 -10.94 9.02
C ARG A 170 -2.49 -12.17 8.13
N LYS A 171 -3.63 -12.84 7.93
CA LYS A 171 -3.80 -14.04 7.12
C LYS A 171 -4.54 -13.71 5.84
N VAL A 172 -3.88 -13.92 4.71
CA VAL A 172 -4.41 -13.57 3.38
C VAL A 172 -4.57 -14.84 2.54
N ALA A 173 -5.77 -15.10 2.06
CA ALA A 173 -5.98 -16.11 1.02
C ALA A 173 -5.91 -15.46 -0.35
N VAL A 174 -5.11 -16.02 -1.27
CA VAL A 174 -5.08 -15.59 -2.68
C VAL A 174 -5.62 -16.72 -3.53
N LEU A 175 -6.73 -16.48 -4.24
CA LEU A 175 -7.43 -17.50 -5.00
C LEU A 175 -7.05 -17.38 -6.48
N GLY A 176 -6.37 -18.40 -6.99
CA GLY A 176 -5.76 -18.42 -8.31
C GLY A 176 -4.26 -18.17 -8.22
N THR A 177 -3.47 -19.10 -8.79
CA THR A 177 -2.00 -19.06 -8.79
C THR A 177 -1.40 -18.82 -10.17
N GLY A 178 -2.20 -18.23 -11.05
CA GLY A 178 -1.76 -17.72 -12.35
C GLY A 178 -0.76 -16.58 -12.23
N VAL A 179 -0.48 -15.90 -13.35
CA VAL A 179 0.57 -14.87 -13.42
C VAL A 179 0.40 -13.81 -12.33
N LEU A 180 -0.74 -13.12 -12.25
CA LEU A 180 -0.95 -12.08 -11.22
C LEU A 180 -1.15 -12.66 -9.82
N GLY A 181 -1.95 -13.73 -9.68
CA GLY A 181 -2.20 -14.35 -8.38
C GLY A 181 -0.91 -14.77 -7.66
N SER A 182 0.06 -15.35 -8.38
CA SER A 182 1.37 -15.66 -7.80
C SER A 182 2.18 -14.43 -7.39
N GLN A 183 2.05 -13.32 -8.12
CA GLN A 183 2.76 -12.08 -7.77
C GLN A 183 2.16 -11.47 -6.50
N ILE A 184 0.83 -11.39 -6.42
CA ILE A 184 0.09 -10.88 -5.25
C ILE A 184 0.43 -11.71 -4.02
N ALA A 185 0.34 -13.04 -4.12
CA ALA A 185 0.67 -13.94 -3.02
C ALA A 185 2.12 -13.74 -2.54
N PHE A 186 3.07 -13.66 -3.48
CA PHE A 186 4.49 -13.51 -3.15
C PHE A 186 4.82 -12.14 -2.53
N GLN A 187 4.30 -11.04 -3.08
CA GLN A 187 4.50 -9.68 -2.54
C GLN A 187 3.91 -9.55 -1.12
N THR A 188 2.73 -10.15 -0.91
CA THR A 188 2.06 -10.17 0.39
C THR A 188 2.90 -10.94 1.41
N ALA A 189 3.38 -12.13 1.06
CA ALA A 189 4.26 -12.93 1.90
C ALA A 189 5.61 -12.25 2.17
N TYR A 190 6.20 -11.62 1.15
CA TYR A 190 7.45 -10.86 1.23
C TYR A 190 7.36 -9.68 2.20
N SER A 191 6.15 -9.15 2.37
CA SER A 191 5.85 -8.06 3.31
C SER A 191 5.51 -8.54 4.72
N GLY A 192 5.57 -9.86 4.97
CA GLY A 192 5.49 -10.45 6.31
C GLY A 192 4.10 -10.94 6.72
N PHE A 193 3.17 -11.08 5.78
CA PHE A 193 1.85 -11.67 6.01
C PHE A 193 1.88 -13.17 5.79
N ASP A 194 1.02 -13.91 6.48
CA ASP A 194 0.84 -15.34 6.25
C ASP A 194 -0.17 -15.51 5.09
N VAL A 195 0.22 -16.26 4.06
CA VAL A 195 -0.53 -16.38 2.81
C VAL A 195 -0.92 -17.81 2.54
N THR A 196 -2.18 -18.05 2.24
CA THR A 196 -2.63 -19.30 1.63
C THR A 196 -2.94 -19.06 0.16
N ALA A 197 -2.14 -19.63 -0.73
CA ALA A 197 -2.33 -19.57 -2.17
C ALA A 197 -3.13 -20.80 -2.65
N TYR A 198 -4.34 -20.55 -3.13
CA TYR A 198 -5.28 -21.59 -3.56
C TYR A 198 -5.32 -21.74 -5.07
N ASP A 199 -5.37 -22.98 -5.55
CA ASP A 199 -5.76 -23.29 -6.92
C ASP A 199 -6.56 -24.61 -6.99
N THR A 200 -7.17 -24.91 -8.12
CA THR A 200 -8.14 -26.00 -8.25
C THR A 200 -7.55 -27.39 -8.37
N SER A 201 -6.24 -27.52 -8.61
CA SER A 201 -5.57 -28.82 -8.84
C SER A 201 -4.12 -28.83 -8.38
N GLU A 202 -3.60 -30.00 -8.03
CA GLU A 202 -2.18 -30.20 -7.68
C GLU A 202 -1.23 -29.81 -8.83
N GLU A 203 -1.67 -29.99 -10.08
CA GLU A 203 -0.92 -29.56 -11.26
C GLU A 203 -0.75 -28.03 -11.27
N ALA A 204 -1.82 -27.29 -10.99
CA ALA A 204 -1.75 -25.83 -10.88
C ALA A 204 -0.86 -25.39 -9.70
N LEU A 205 -0.92 -26.10 -8.56
CA LEU A 205 -0.03 -25.83 -7.43
C LEU A 205 1.44 -26.10 -7.75
N GLU A 206 1.76 -27.11 -8.55
CA GLU A 206 3.14 -27.34 -9.01
C GLU A 206 3.63 -26.20 -9.91
N GLN A 207 2.78 -25.70 -10.80
CA GLN A 207 3.08 -24.50 -11.58
C GLN A 207 3.25 -23.27 -10.68
N ALA A 208 2.46 -23.15 -9.61
CA ALA A 208 2.62 -22.09 -8.62
C ALA A 208 3.99 -22.14 -7.93
N ARG A 209 4.47 -23.33 -7.53
CA ARG A 209 5.81 -23.52 -6.94
C ARG A 209 6.90 -23.01 -7.87
N GLN A 210 6.79 -23.33 -9.17
CA GLN A 210 7.74 -22.85 -10.18
C GLN A 210 7.69 -21.33 -10.33
N ARG A 211 6.49 -20.72 -10.36
CA ARG A 211 6.33 -19.26 -10.38
C ARG A 211 6.93 -18.59 -9.15
N PHE A 212 6.69 -19.12 -7.96
CA PHE A 212 7.29 -18.59 -6.75
C PHE A 212 8.81 -18.71 -6.74
N ALA A 213 9.37 -19.83 -7.21
CA ALA A 213 10.82 -19.97 -7.36
C ALA A 213 11.42 -18.95 -8.35
N MET A 214 10.71 -18.63 -9.43
CA MET A 214 11.09 -17.55 -10.34
C MET A 214 11.01 -16.18 -9.65
N LEU A 215 9.94 -15.91 -8.90
CA LEU A 215 9.75 -14.65 -8.18
C LEU A 215 10.83 -14.43 -7.11
N VAL A 216 11.32 -15.47 -6.43
CA VAL A 216 12.49 -15.37 -5.53
C VAL A 216 13.71 -14.82 -6.27
N LYS A 217 14.01 -15.35 -7.47
CA LYS A 217 15.13 -14.88 -8.28
C LYS A 217 14.90 -13.45 -8.75
N THR A 218 13.69 -13.13 -9.22
CA THR A 218 13.34 -11.80 -9.69
C THR A 218 13.46 -10.76 -8.58
N TYR A 219 12.93 -11.03 -7.38
CA TYR A 219 13.05 -10.10 -6.25
C TYR A 219 14.51 -9.93 -5.83
N GLY A 220 15.29 -11.01 -5.79
CA GLY A 220 16.72 -10.93 -5.47
C GLY A 220 17.51 -10.04 -6.45
N LYS A 221 17.08 -9.96 -7.72
CA LYS A 221 17.70 -9.10 -8.75
C LYS A 221 17.15 -7.68 -8.76
N GLU A 222 15.85 -7.50 -8.60
CA GLU A 222 15.15 -6.26 -8.92
C GLU A 222 14.68 -5.46 -7.71
N VAL A 223 14.55 -6.07 -6.54
CA VAL A 223 14.04 -5.43 -5.32
C VAL A 223 15.19 -5.12 -4.37
N ALA A 224 15.41 -3.83 -4.11
CA ALA A 224 16.45 -3.37 -3.19
C ALA A 224 16.27 -3.99 -1.79
N GLY A 225 17.31 -4.63 -1.26
CA GLY A 225 17.26 -5.29 0.05
C GLY A 225 16.49 -6.61 0.10
N ALA A 226 16.08 -7.16 -1.06
CA ALA A 226 15.60 -8.54 -1.16
C ALA A 226 16.72 -9.58 -1.35
N ALA A 227 17.95 -9.11 -1.60
CA ALA A 227 19.17 -9.90 -1.54
C ALA A 227 19.39 -10.50 -0.14
N ASP A 228 20.35 -11.41 0.00
CA ASP A 228 20.72 -12.07 1.26
C ASP A 228 19.68 -13.04 1.85
N GLY A 229 18.77 -13.56 1.03
CA GLY A 229 17.88 -14.67 1.40
C GLY A 229 16.48 -14.28 1.85
N LYS A 230 16.20 -12.98 2.08
CA LYS A 230 14.86 -12.49 2.46
C LYS A 230 13.76 -12.94 1.49
N ALA A 231 14.02 -12.89 0.18
CA ALA A 231 13.08 -13.36 -0.83
C ALA A 231 12.79 -14.87 -0.70
N ALA A 232 13.80 -15.68 -0.39
CA ALA A 232 13.63 -17.13 -0.19
C ALA A 232 12.90 -17.44 1.14
N GLU A 233 13.20 -16.71 2.22
CA GLU A 233 12.52 -16.83 3.51
C GLU A 233 11.02 -16.53 3.40
N SER A 234 10.65 -15.64 2.48
CA SER A 234 9.24 -15.26 2.24
C SER A 234 8.37 -16.44 1.81
N LEU A 235 8.96 -17.46 1.17
CA LEU A 235 8.24 -18.69 0.80
C LEU A 235 7.71 -19.46 2.02
N GLN A 236 8.35 -19.33 3.19
CA GLN A 236 7.90 -19.99 4.42
C GLN A 236 6.54 -19.46 4.91
N ARG A 237 6.11 -18.31 4.40
CA ARG A 237 4.79 -17.73 4.68
C ARG A 237 3.72 -18.12 3.67
N ILE A 238 4.08 -18.85 2.61
CA ILE A 238 3.13 -19.26 1.58
C ILE A 238 2.78 -20.74 1.79
N THR A 239 1.53 -20.98 2.14
CA THR A 239 0.94 -22.32 2.14
C THR A 239 0.16 -22.51 0.83
N LEU A 240 0.40 -23.60 0.12
CA LEU A 240 -0.37 -23.98 -1.08
C LEU A 240 -1.53 -24.89 -0.66
N SER A 241 -2.72 -24.66 -1.20
CA SER A 241 -3.89 -25.53 -0.96
C SER A 241 -4.69 -25.77 -2.24
N ALA A 242 -5.12 -27.02 -2.44
CA ALA A 242 -6.09 -27.39 -3.48
C ALA A 242 -7.53 -27.45 -2.94
N ASP A 243 -7.72 -27.23 -1.64
CA ASP A 243 -9.00 -27.26 -0.96
C ASP A 243 -9.42 -25.84 -0.56
N LEU A 244 -10.55 -25.38 -1.11
CA LEU A 244 -11.01 -24.01 -0.93
C LEU A 244 -11.39 -23.73 0.53
N GLY A 245 -11.98 -24.70 1.22
CA GLY A 245 -12.43 -24.53 2.61
C GLY A 245 -11.28 -24.24 3.55
N SER A 246 -10.25 -25.10 3.54
CA SER A 246 -9.03 -24.89 4.31
C SER A 246 -8.27 -23.63 3.90
N ALA A 247 -8.32 -23.24 2.62
CA ALA A 247 -7.64 -22.05 2.15
C ALA A 247 -8.16 -20.73 2.76
N VAL A 248 -9.45 -20.68 3.11
CA VAL A 248 -10.11 -19.47 3.60
C VAL A 248 -10.59 -19.54 5.04
N ALA A 249 -10.45 -20.69 5.71
CA ALA A 249 -11.03 -20.98 7.02
C ALA A 249 -10.63 -19.99 8.12
N ASP A 250 -9.46 -19.36 8.02
CA ASP A 250 -8.96 -18.39 8.99
C ASP A 250 -8.54 -17.05 8.37
N ALA A 251 -8.84 -16.84 7.09
CA ALA A 251 -8.43 -15.65 6.34
C ALA A 251 -9.08 -14.37 6.89
N ASP A 252 -8.28 -13.32 7.05
CA ASP A 252 -8.75 -11.96 7.32
C ASP A 252 -9.10 -11.23 6.01
N LEU A 253 -8.36 -11.54 4.94
CA LEU A 253 -8.57 -11.01 3.61
C LEU A 253 -8.49 -12.15 2.58
N VAL A 254 -9.43 -12.18 1.65
CA VAL A 254 -9.42 -13.06 0.48
C VAL A 254 -9.26 -12.21 -0.78
N ILE A 255 -8.20 -12.41 -1.54
CA ILE A 255 -7.96 -11.75 -2.83
C ILE A 255 -8.22 -12.75 -3.95
N GLU A 256 -9.25 -12.50 -4.74
CA GLU A 256 -9.64 -13.31 -5.88
C GLU A 256 -8.90 -12.87 -7.15
N ALA A 257 -8.16 -13.79 -7.76
CA ALA A 257 -7.40 -13.63 -9.00
C ALA A 257 -7.58 -14.85 -9.94
N VAL A 258 -8.81 -15.37 -10.02
CA VAL A 258 -9.22 -16.47 -10.90
C VAL A 258 -9.60 -15.93 -12.30
N PRO A 259 -9.85 -16.80 -13.30
CA PRO A 259 -10.16 -16.37 -14.66
C PRO A 259 -11.29 -15.34 -14.74
N GLU A 260 -11.17 -14.44 -15.72
CA GLU A 260 -12.05 -13.29 -15.93
C GLU A 260 -13.39 -13.69 -16.58
N LEU A 261 -14.11 -14.62 -15.96
CA LEU A 261 -15.43 -15.08 -16.39
C LEU A 261 -16.42 -14.92 -15.24
N LEU A 262 -17.51 -14.18 -15.49
CA LEU A 262 -18.53 -13.88 -14.48
C LEU A 262 -19.08 -15.16 -13.83
N SER A 263 -19.38 -16.19 -14.61
CA SER A 263 -19.91 -17.46 -14.09
C SER A 263 -18.95 -18.17 -13.15
N ILE A 264 -17.64 -18.09 -13.41
CA ILE A 264 -16.60 -18.68 -12.54
C ILE A 264 -16.52 -17.89 -11.23
N LYS A 265 -16.46 -16.55 -11.30
CA LYS A 265 -16.36 -15.71 -10.11
C LYS A 265 -17.62 -15.78 -9.25
N GLN A 266 -18.81 -15.80 -9.87
CA GLN A 266 -20.08 -16.03 -9.18
C GLN A 266 -20.04 -17.35 -8.39
N ALA A 267 -19.76 -18.47 -9.06
CA ALA A 267 -19.73 -19.78 -8.42
C ALA A 267 -18.66 -19.87 -7.31
N LEU A 268 -17.57 -19.11 -7.43
CA LEU A 268 -16.55 -19.00 -6.40
C LEU A 268 -17.07 -18.23 -5.18
N TYR A 269 -17.63 -17.03 -5.37
CA TYR A 269 -18.13 -16.21 -4.27
C TYR A 269 -19.29 -16.86 -3.51
N GLU A 270 -20.20 -17.55 -4.22
CA GLU A 270 -21.29 -18.32 -3.60
C GLU A 270 -20.74 -19.41 -2.66
N LYS A 271 -19.64 -20.08 -3.04
CA LYS A 271 -18.96 -21.05 -2.16
C LYS A 271 -18.26 -20.35 -0.99
N LEU A 272 -17.57 -19.24 -1.25
CA LEU A 272 -16.85 -18.48 -0.23
C LEU A 272 -17.78 -17.96 0.86
N ALA A 273 -19.00 -17.56 0.52
CA ALA A 273 -20.00 -17.07 1.46
C ALA A 273 -20.25 -18.04 2.63
N GLY A 274 -20.18 -19.36 2.37
CA GLY A 274 -20.36 -20.40 3.39
C GLY A 274 -19.07 -20.97 4.00
N LEU A 275 -17.89 -20.65 3.45
CA LEU A 275 -16.61 -21.22 3.87
C LEU A 275 -15.73 -20.24 4.66
N ALA A 276 -15.76 -18.95 4.32
CA ALA A 276 -14.91 -17.96 4.95
C ALA A 276 -15.55 -17.39 6.24
N PRO A 277 -14.75 -17.08 7.29
CA PRO A 277 -15.24 -16.45 8.52
C PRO A 277 -16.02 -15.17 8.22
N GLU A 278 -17.09 -14.85 8.95
CA GLU A 278 -17.92 -13.64 8.72
C GLU A 278 -17.10 -12.33 8.69
N ARG A 279 -16.02 -12.26 9.48
CA ARG A 279 -15.11 -11.12 9.55
C ARG A 279 -14.24 -10.91 8.30
N ALA A 280 -14.08 -11.93 7.45
CA ALA A 280 -13.16 -11.88 6.31
C ALA A 280 -13.61 -10.86 5.27
N ILE A 281 -12.66 -10.04 4.82
CA ILE A 281 -12.86 -9.08 3.73
C ILE A 281 -12.62 -9.80 2.40
N PHE A 282 -13.47 -9.55 1.41
CA PHE A 282 -13.31 -10.10 0.07
C PHE A 282 -12.89 -9.00 -0.90
N ALA A 283 -11.78 -9.20 -1.59
CA ALA A 283 -11.28 -8.33 -2.63
C ALA A 283 -11.23 -9.08 -3.97
N THR A 284 -11.73 -8.49 -5.05
CA THR A 284 -11.50 -8.99 -6.42
C THR A 284 -10.34 -8.23 -7.09
N ASN A 285 -9.49 -8.93 -7.81
CA ASN A 285 -8.48 -8.35 -8.71
C ASN A 285 -9.01 -8.24 -10.17
N SER A 286 -10.34 -8.30 -10.38
CA SER A 286 -10.92 -8.16 -11.72
C SER A 286 -10.59 -6.81 -12.35
N SER A 287 -10.19 -6.84 -13.62
CA SER A 287 -9.85 -5.63 -14.41
C SER A 287 -11.02 -5.13 -15.25
N THR A 288 -11.99 -6.01 -15.57
CA THR A 288 -13.08 -5.73 -16.51
C THR A 288 -14.47 -5.81 -15.88
N LEU A 289 -14.71 -6.73 -14.94
CA LEU A 289 -15.98 -6.81 -14.23
C LEU A 289 -15.99 -5.79 -13.09
N LEU A 290 -17.13 -5.14 -12.88
CA LEU A 290 -17.28 -4.23 -11.76
C LEU A 290 -17.53 -5.01 -10.46
N PRO A 291 -17.08 -4.52 -9.31
CA PRO A 291 -17.47 -5.08 -8.02
C PRO A 291 -19.00 -5.17 -7.86
N SER A 292 -19.78 -4.23 -8.39
CA SER A 292 -21.24 -4.29 -8.43
C SER A 292 -21.80 -5.54 -9.11
N ASP A 293 -21.09 -6.10 -10.09
CA ASP A 293 -21.50 -7.32 -10.82
C ASP A 293 -21.34 -8.57 -9.96
N LEU A 294 -20.51 -8.50 -8.91
CA LEU A 294 -20.10 -9.64 -8.09
C LEU A 294 -20.65 -9.60 -6.66
N LYS A 295 -20.91 -8.40 -6.12
CA LYS A 295 -21.21 -8.19 -4.68
C LYS A 295 -22.37 -9.05 -4.16
N ALA A 296 -23.40 -9.27 -4.98
CA ALA A 296 -24.59 -10.03 -4.61
C ALA A 296 -24.30 -11.50 -4.26
N PHE A 297 -23.21 -12.06 -4.78
CA PHE A 297 -22.84 -13.46 -4.59
C PHE A 297 -21.96 -13.70 -3.36
N THR A 298 -21.50 -12.63 -2.72
CA THR A 298 -20.51 -12.70 -1.63
C THR A 298 -21.12 -13.02 -0.27
N GLY A 299 -22.41 -12.73 -0.09
CA GLY A 299 -23.08 -12.76 1.22
C GLY A 299 -22.62 -11.68 2.21
N ARG A 300 -21.72 -10.78 1.80
CA ARG A 300 -21.09 -9.73 2.63
C ARG A 300 -20.76 -8.47 1.80
N PRO A 301 -21.74 -7.83 1.15
CA PRO A 301 -21.49 -6.68 0.29
C PRO A 301 -20.81 -5.51 1.02
N ASP A 302 -21.01 -5.38 2.33
CA ASP A 302 -20.35 -4.41 3.21
C ASP A 302 -18.83 -4.66 3.36
N ARG A 303 -18.37 -5.89 3.17
CA ARG A 303 -16.96 -6.30 3.26
C ARG A 303 -16.39 -6.75 1.92
N PHE A 304 -16.96 -6.26 0.82
CA PHE A 304 -16.54 -6.60 -0.54
C PHE A 304 -16.12 -5.36 -1.34
N LEU A 305 -15.03 -5.47 -2.09
CA LEU A 305 -14.50 -4.41 -2.96
C LEU A 305 -13.51 -4.96 -3.98
N ALA A 306 -12.96 -4.08 -4.83
CA ALA A 306 -11.83 -4.40 -5.69
C ALA A 306 -10.50 -3.93 -5.10
N LEU A 307 -9.47 -4.74 -5.35
CA LEU A 307 -8.06 -4.44 -5.13
C LEU A 307 -7.32 -4.85 -6.41
N HIS A 308 -7.15 -3.89 -7.31
CA HIS A 308 -6.61 -4.11 -8.64
C HIS A 308 -5.11 -3.78 -8.69
N PHE A 309 -4.32 -4.70 -9.27
CA PHE A 309 -2.87 -4.57 -9.40
C PHE A 309 -2.43 -4.45 -10.86
N ALA A 310 -1.33 -3.73 -11.09
CA ALA A 310 -0.62 -3.79 -12.37
C ALA A 310 0.16 -5.12 -12.51
N ASN A 311 0.80 -5.36 -13.65
CA ASN A 311 1.73 -6.49 -13.78
C ASN A 311 3.11 -6.13 -13.20
N SER A 312 3.91 -7.12 -12.80
CA SER A 312 5.20 -6.91 -12.12
C SER A 312 5.09 -6.01 -10.89
N ILE A 313 4.20 -6.38 -9.96
CA ILE A 313 3.76 -5.51 -8.85
C ILE A 313 4.88 -5.06 -7.91
N TRP A 314 6.02 -5.75 -7.89
CA TRP A 314 7.21 -5.32 -7.13
C TRP A 314 7.87 -4.06 -7.72
N LYS A 315 7.62 -3.79 -9.00
CA LYS A 315 8.18 -2.67 -9.77
C LYS A 315 7.12 -1.62 -10.09
N PHE A 316 5.98 -2.05 -10.61
CA PHE A 316 4.83 -1.19 -10.88
C PHE A 316 3.82 -1.33 -9.74
N ASN A 317 4.23 -0.83 -8.58
CA ASN A 317 3.60 -1.12 -7.29
C ASN A 317 2.34 -0.31 -7.02
N THR A 318 1.49 -0.07 -8.02
CA THR A 318 0.18 0.55 -7.81
C THR A 318 -0.85 -0.49 -7.38
N ALA A 319 -1.68 -0.14 -6.39
CA ALA A 319 -2.85 -0.91 -6.00
C ALA A 319 -4.09 -0.01 -6.00
N GLU A 320 -4.99 -0.22 -6.95
CA GLU A 320 -6.22 0.57 -7.08
C GLU A 320 -7.32 -0.05 -6.22
N VAL A 321 -7.82 0.71 -5.25
CA VAL A 321 -8.84 0.24 -4.29
C VAL A 321 -10.17 0.89 -4.64
N MET A 322 -11.18 0.08 -4.93
CA MET A 322 -12.48 0.54 -5.43
C MET A 322 -13.62 -0.19 -4.74
N GLY A 323 -14.36 0.51 -3.88
CA GLY A 323 -15.56 0.00 -3.24
C GLY A 323 -16.80 0.07 -4.14
N THR A 324 -17.85 -0.61 -3.70
CA THR A 324 -19.22 -0.42 -4.15
C THR A 324 -19.94 0.58 -3.25
N ASP A 325 -21.17 0.97 -3.59
CA ASP A 325 -22.02 1.79 -2.72
C ASP A 325 -22.36 1.11 -1.37
N ASP A 326 -22.24 -0.22 -1.27
CA ASP A 326 -22.53 -0.96 -0.04
C ASP A 326 -21.28 -1.18 0.83
N THR A 327 -20.07 -0.97 0.28
CA THR A 327 -18.81 -1.25 0.97
C THR A 327 -18.66 -0.33 2.18
N ASP A 328 -18.41 -0.91 3.35
CA ASP A 328 -18.14 -0.16 4.58
C ASP A 328 -16.88 0.71 4.39
N PRO A 329 -16.94 2.02 4.65
CA PRO A 329 -15.78 2.90 4.61
C PRO A 329 -14.59 2.40 5.44
N ALA A 330 -14.82 1.76 6.58
CA ALA A 330 -13.75 1.19 7.40
C ALA A 330 -13.06 0.00 6.71
N VAL A 331 -13.80 -0.78 5.92
CA VAL A 331 -13.22 -1.85 5.09
C VAL A 331 -12.40 -1.26 3.95
N PHE A 332 -12.90 -0.20 3.31
CA PHE A 332 -12.16 0.51 2.27
C PHE A 332 -10.82 1.02 2.82
N ASP A 333 -10.84 1.70 3.97
CA ASP A 333 -9.63 2.21 4.63
C ASP A 333 -8.68 1.07 5.07
N ALA A 334 -9.22 -0.06 5.52
CA ALA A 334 -8.42 -1.24 5.84
C ALA A 334 -7.67 -1.81 4.62
N LEU A 335 -8.26 -1.77 3.41
CA LEU A 335 -7.54 -2.15 2.19
C LEU A 335 -6.51 -1.12 1.73
N ILE A 336 -6.75 0.17 1.93
CA ILE A 336 -5.75 1.21 1.69
C ILE A 336 -4.52 0.98 2.58
N ALA A 337 -4.76 0.68 3.85
CA ALA A 337 -3.72 0.34 4.81
C ALA A 337 -2.99 -0.96 4.44
N PHE A 338 -3.74 -2.02 4.08
CA PHE A 338 -3.15 -3.28 3.65
C PHE A 338 -2.27 -3.12 2.41
N ALA A 339 -2.76 -2.42 1.37
CA ALA A 339 -2.00 -2.14 0.16
C ALA A 339 -0.68 -1.41 0.48
N SER A 340 -0.73 -0.40 1.36
CA SER A 340 0.47 0.29 1.84
C SER A 340 1.41 -0.66 2.59
N ALA A 341 0.87 -1.53 3.44
CA ALA A 341 1.63 -2.47 4.24
C ALA A 341 2.34 -3.55 3.41
N ILE A 342 1.79 -3.90 2.24
CA ILE A 342 2.45 -4.79 1.27
C ILE A 342 3.39 -4.06 0.29
N GLY A 343 3.69 -2.78 0.54
CA GLY A 343 4.64 -1.99 -0.25
C GLY A 343 4.07 -1.41 -1.54
N MET A 344 2.75 -1.40 -1.69
CA MET A 344 2.09 -0.74 -2.82
C MET A 344 1.84 0.74 -2.53
N VAL A 345 1.66 1.52 -3.59
CA VAL A 345 1.07 2.86 -3.58
C VAL A 345 -0.44 2.68 -3.76
N PRO A 346 -1.24 2.84 -2.70
CA PRO A 346 -2.69 2.73 -2.80
C PRO A 346 -3.26 3.91 -3.59
N ILE A 347 -4.16 3.62 -4.53
CA ILE A 347 -4.90 4.61 -5.32
C ILE A 347 -6.38 4.46 -5.00
N PRO A 348 -6.98 5.36 -4.19
CA PRO A 348 -8.41 5.33 -3.90
C PRO A 348 -9.24 5.69 -5.13
N VAL A 349 -10.02 4.74 -5.64
CA VAL A 349 -10.99 4.97 -6.72
C VAL A 349 -12.36 5.24 -6.10
N ARG A 350 -12.78 6.51 -6.16
CA ARG A 350 -13.93 7.02 -5.38
C ARG A 350 -15.30 6.60 -5.89
N LYS A 351 -15.39 6.05 -7.10
CA LYS A 351 -16.62 5.57 -7.73
C LYS A 351 -16.29 4.40 -8.65
N GLU A 352 -17.20 3.44 -8.73
CA GLU A 352 -17.04 2.29 -9.61
C GLU A 352 -16.83 2.71 -11.06
N LYS A 353 -15.77 2.17 -11.66
CA LYS A 353 -15.39 2.43 -13.05
C LYS A 353 -14.62 1.25 -13.61
N ALA A 354 -15.14 0.67 -14.69
CA ALA A 354 -14.41 -0.32 -15.45
C ALA A 354 -13.10 0.29 -15.96
N GLY A 355 -12.01 -0.48 -15.83
CA GLY A 355 -10.66 -0.02 -16.15
C GLY A 355 -10.01 0.91 -15.12
N TYR A 356 -10.64 1.16 -13.97
CA TYR A 356 -10.06 1.92 -12.86
C TYR A 356 -9.48 3.27 -13.32
N VAL A 357 -8.36 3.73 -12.75
CA VAL A 357 -7.62 4.90 -13.21
C VAL A 357 -6.62 4.50 -14.31
N LEU A 358 -5.82 3.45 -14.06
CA LEU A 358 -4.75 3.04 -14.96
C LEU A 358 -5.26 2.67 -16.36
N ASN A 359 -6.18 1.71 -16.46
CA ASN A 359 -6.63 1.23 -17.78
C ASN A 359 -7.55 2.26 -18.47
N SER A 360 -8.25 3.10 -17.71
CA SER A 360 -9.03 4.21 -18.27
C SER A 360 -8.17 5.27 -18.97
N LEU A 361 -6.91 5.43 -18.55
CA LEU A 361 -5.93 6.28 -19.24
C LEU A 361 -5.16 5.51 -20.31
N LEU A 362 -4.72 4.30 -19.97
CA LEU A 362 -3.80 3.51 -20.77
C LEU A 362 -4.45 2.98 -22.05
N VAL A 363 -5.65 2.41 -21.96
CA VAL A 363 -6.30 1.78 -23.14
C VAL A 363 -6.58 2.82 -24.24
N PRO A 364 -7.22 3.99 -23.97
CA PRO A 364 -7.41 5.00 -25.00
C PRO A 364 -6.09 5.53 -25.58
N PHE A 365 -5.06 5.69 -24.73
CA PHE A 365 -3.74 6.14 -25.17
C PHE A 365 -3.10 5.14 -26.15
N LEU A 366 -3.14 3.85 -25.82
CA LEU A 366 -2.62 2.79 -26.68
C LEU A 366 -3.42 2.67 -27.98
N ASN A 367 -4.75 2.74 -27.92
CA ASN A 367 -5.61 2.69 -29.11
C ASN A 367 -5.32 3.86 -30.06
N ALA A 368 -5.17 5.08 -29.54
CA ALA A 368 -4.81 6.23 -30.36
C ALA A 368 -3.43 6.08 -31.03
N ALA A 369 -2.47 5.43 -30.37
CA ALA A 369 -1.18 5.12 -30.98
C ALA A 369 -1.31 4.06 -32.08
N ALA A 370 -2.05 2.98 -31.82
CA ALA A 370 -2.33 1.94 -32.80
C ALA A 370 -3.08 2.49 -34.03
N ASP A 371 -4.00 3.43 -33.84
CA ASP A 371 -4.71 4.12 -34.94
C ASP A 371 -3.74 4.84 -35.88
N LEU A 372 -2.77 5.56 -35.33
CA LEU A 372 -1.76 6.28 -36.13
C LEU A 372 -0.92 5.31 -36.97
N ALA A 373 -0.51 4.18 -36.39
CA ALA A 373 0.30 3.19 -37.09
C ALA A 373 -0.51 2.36 -38.10
N ALA A 374 -1.66 1.82 -37.68
CA ALA A 374 -2.52 1.02 -38.55
C ALA A 374 -3.08 1.83 -39.73
N GLY A 375 -3.34 3.12 -39.53
CA GLY A 375 -3.75 4.05 -40.58
C GLY A 375 -2.62 4.53 -41.50
N GLY A 376 -1.37 4.16 -41.24
CA GLY A 376 -0.21 4.57 -42.03
C GLY A 376 0.17 6.05 -41.89
N TYR A 377 -0.23 6.70 -40.79
CA TYR A 377 0.11 8.10 -40.53
C TYR A 377 1.52 8.29 -39.96
N ALA A 378 2.00 7.31 -39.20
CA ALA A 378 3.36 7.29 -38.64
C ALA A 378 3.77 5.84 -38.31
N GLU A 379 5.05 5.52 -38.45
CA GLU A 379 5.59 4.25 -37.98
C GLU A 379 5.55 4.17 -36.44
N PRO A 380 5.42 2.97 -35.84
CA PRO A 380 5.42 2.78 -34.39
C PRO A 380 6.57 3.51 -33.68
N GLU A 381 7.78 3.48 -34.26
CA GLU A 381 8.96 4.10 -33.69
C GLU A 381 8.89 5.63 -33.67
N ASP A 382 8.26 6.24 -34.68
CA ASP A 382 8.10 7.68 -34.76
C ASP A 382 7.02 8.18 -33.80
N VAL A 383 5.91 7.43 -33.63
CA VAL A 383 4.89 7.72 -32.61
C VAL A 383 5.53 7.73 -31.21
N ASP A 384 6.30 6.69 -30.90
CA ASP A 384 7.02 6.56 -29.64
C ASP A 384 8.04 7.69 -29.44
N LYS A 385 8.77 8.04 -30.50
CA LYS A 385 9.79 9.11 -30.46
C LYS A 385 9.18 10.47 -30.19
N VAL A 386 8.08 10.82 -30.88
CA VAL A 386 7.36 12.09 -30.66
C VAL A 386 6.83 12.14 -29.23
N TRP A 387 6.21 11.06 -28.75
CA TRP A 387 5.68 11.00 -27.39
C TRP A 387 6.76 11.23 -26.34
N ARG A 388 7.87 10.49 -26.41
CA ARG A 388 8.96 10.61 -25.42
C ARG A 388 9.60 12.00 -25.43
N ILE A 389 9.89 12.56 -26.61
CA ILE A 389 10.57 13.87 -26.71
C ILE A 389 9.65 15.01 -26.26
N ALA A 390 8.39 15.00 -26.70
CA ALA A 390 7.48 16.12 -26.45
C ALA A 390 6.95 16.14 -25.00
N THR A 391 6.75 14.98 -24.39
CA THR A 391 6.17 14.87 -23.03
C THR A 391 7.21 14.63 -21.94
N GLY A 392 8.43 14.22 -22.30
CA GLY A 392 9.43 13.74 -21.36
C GLY A 392 9.13 12.34 -20.80
N ALA A 393 8.13 11.63 -21.34
CA ALA A 393 7.82 10.28 -20.91
C ALA A 393 9.01 9.34 -21.14
N PRO A 394 9.30 8.42 -20.19
CA PRO A 394 10.43 7.50 -20.31
C PRO A 394 10.23 6.47 -21.43
N MET A 395 8.98 6.20 -21.81
CA MET A 395 8.61 5.19 -22.79
C MET A 395 7.44 5.69 -23.65
N GLY A 396 7.38 5.20 -24.89
CA GLY A 396 6.27 5.42 -25.82
C GLY A 396 5.20 4.32 -25.74
N PRO A 397 4.03 4.55 -26.38
CA PRO A 397 2.93 3.58 -26.39
C PRO A 397 3.29 2.20 -26.96
N PHE A 398 4.11 2.11 -28.01
CA PHE A 398 4.51 0.84 -28.61
C PHE A 398 5.54 0.08 -27.77
N GLN A 399 6.42 0.79 -27.07
CA GLN A 399 7.22 0.18 -25.99
C GLN A 399 6.34 -0.37 -24.87
N ILE A 400 5.24 0.31 -24.52
CA ILE A 400 4.29 -0.17 -23.51
C ILE A 400 3.52 -1.39 -24.01
N TYR A 401 3.10 -1.42 -25.28
CA TYR A 401 2.52 -2.61 -25.92
C TYR A 401 3.42 -3.84 -25.77
N ASP A 402 4.72 -3.69 -26.02
CA ASP A 402 5.68 -4.80 -25.92
C ASP A 402 5.91 -5.26 -24.47
N ILE A 403 5.79 -4.36 -23.49
CA ILE A 403 5.84 -4.70 -22.06
C ILE A 403 4.59 -5.48 -21.64
N ILE A 404 3.41 -5.05 -22.07
CA ILE A 404 2.14 -5.71 -21.78
C ILE A 404 2.08 -7.08 -22.46
N GLY A 405 2.65 -7.18 -23.66
CA GLY A 405 2.59 -8.34 -24.54
C GLY A 405 1.34 -8.30 -25.42
N LEU A 406 1.50 -8.51 -26.73
CA LEU A 406 0.49 -8.15 -27.74
C LEU A 406 -0.81 -8.97 -27.69
N ASN A 407 -0.82 -10.16 -27.09
CA ASN A 407 -2.03 -10.97 -26.96
C ASN A 407 -3.08 -10.29 -26.08
N THR A 408 -2.67 -9.59 -25.02
CA THR A 408 -3.59 -8.91 -24.10
C THR A 408 -4.39 -7.79 -24.78
N PRO A 409 -3.76 -6.79 -25.42
CA PRO A 409 -4.49 -5.77 -26.14
C PRO A 409 -5.23 -6.32 -27.36
N TYR A 410 -4.70 -7.35 -28.05
CA TYR A 410 -5.44 -8.02 -29.12
C TYR A 410 -6.79 -8.58 -28.61
N ASN A 411 -6.79 -9.24 -27.45
CA ASN A 411 -8.02 -9.79 -26.87
C ASN A 411 -9.01 -8.70 -26.45
N ILE A 412 -8.52 -7.56 -25.96
CA ILE A 412 -9.38 -6.41 -25.62
C ILE A 412 -10.00 -5.82 -26.88
N LEU A 413 -9.18 -5.55 -27.90
CA LEU A 413 -9.59 -4.93 -29.15
C LEU A 413 -10.53 -5.83 -29.97
N SER A 414 -10.31 -7.15 -29.97
CA SER A 414 -11.12 -8.11 -30.74
C SER A 414 -12.56 -8.25 -30.23
N HIS A 415 -12.84 -7.82 -29.00
CA HIS A 415 -14.18 -7.76 -28.44
C HIS A 415 -14.76 -6.34 -28.40
N GLY A 416 -14.06 -5.36 -29.00
CA GLY A 416 -14.52 -3.99 -29.14
C GLY A 416 -15.48 -3.78 -30.31
N ASP A 417 -15.69 -2.52 -30.68
CA ASP A 417 -16.45 -2.13 -31.86
C ASP A 417 -15.69 -2.46 -33.17
N GLU A 418 -16.31 -2.19 -34.33
CA GLU A 418 -15.70 -2.48 -35.64
C GLU A 418 -14.33 -1.81 -35.81
N HIS A 419 -14.16 -0.61 -35.26
CA HIS A 419 -12.90 0.12 -35.31
C HIS A 419 -11.83 -0.57 -34.48
N ALA A 420 -12.12 -0.93 -33.23
CA ALA A 420 -11.22 -1.69 -32.38
C ALA A 420 -10.86 -3.05 -32.98
N GLN A 421 -11.82 -3.75 -33.58
CA GLN A 421 -11.59 -5.03 -34.25
C GLN A 421 -10.65 -4.89 -35.45
N SER A 422 -10.69 -3.76 -36.17
CA SER A 422 -9.74 -3.47 -37.25
C SER A 422 -8.30 -3.33 -36.73
N LEU A 423 -8.10 -2.70 -35.56
CA LEU A 423 -6.79 -2.61 -34.89
C LEU A 423 -6.32 -3.97 -34.39
N ALA A 424 -7.23 -4.80 -33.87
CA ALA A 424 -6.93 -6.18 -33.47
C ALA A 424 -6.41 -6.98 -34.68
N ALA A 425 -7.08 -6.89 -35.83
CA ALA A 425 -6.65 -7.56 -37.06
C ALA A 425 -5.27 -7.08 -37.51
N TRP A 426 -5.02 -5.76 -37.46
CA TRP A 426 -3.71 -5.19 -37.78
C TRP A 426 -2.59 -5.71 -36.87
N LEU A 427 -2.78 -5.71 -35.55
CA LEU A 427 -1.83 -6.28 -34.58
C LEU A 427 -1.55 -7.75 -34.88
N LYS A 428 -2.61 -8.50 -35.17
CA LYS A 428 -2.53 -9.94 -35.43
C LYS A 428 -1.71 -10.25 -36.66
N GLU A 429 -2.05 -9.64 -37.80
CA GLU A 429 -1.42 -9.86 -39.10
C GLU A 429 0.05 -9.40 -39.10
N ASN A 430 0.33 -8.25 -38.47
CA ASN A 430 1.65 -7.63 -38.59
C ASN A 430 2.67 -8.15 -37.58
N TYR A 431 2.23 -8.65 -36.42
CA TYR A 431 3.12 -9.03 -35.31
C TYR A 431 2.81 -10.42 -34.75
N ILE A 432 1.59 -10.65 -34.25
CA ILE A 432 1.27 -11.88 -33.48
C ILE A 432 1.43 -13.14 -34.34
N ASP A 433 0.91 -13.14 -35.57
CA ASP A 433 1.02 -14.29 -36.49
C ASP A 433 2.46 -14.58 -36.93
N LYS A 434 3.37 -13.63 -36.72
CA LYS A 434 4.80 -13.75 -36.99
C LYS A 434 5.59 -14.16 -35.74
N GLY A 435 4.92 -14.46 -34.63
CA GLY A 435 5.54 -14.84 -33.36
C GLY A 435 6.16 -13.66 -32.58
N ARG A 436 5.84 -12.41 -32.97
CA ARG A 436 6.32 -11.20 -32.31
C ARG A 436 5.28 -10.78 -31.27
N LEU A 437 5.49 -11.17 -30.01
CA LEU A 437 4.53 -11.01 -28.92
C LEU A 437 4.95 -9.93 -27.91
N GLY A 438 6.09 -9.26 -28.10
CA GLY A 438 6.65 -8.27 -27.19
C GLY A 438 7.93 -8.75 -26.50
N ILE A 439 8.22 -8.21 -25.31
CA ILE A 439 9.44 -8.53 -24.55
C ILE A 439 9.56 -10.03 -24.27
N ALA A 440 8.45 -10.70 -23.96
CA ALA A 440 8.44 -12.11 -23.59
C ALA A 440 8.92 -13.05 -24.72
N SER A 441 8.75 -12.66 -25.98
CA SER A 441 9.25 -13.39 -27.16
C SER A 441 10.60 -12.85 -27.68
N GLY A 442 11.17 -11.83 -27.03
CA GLY A 442 12.37 -11.13 -27.49
C GLY A 442 12.16 -10.20 -28.69
N GLU A 443 10.93 -10.11 -29.22
CA GLU A 443 10.58 -9.25 -30.35
C GLU A 443 9.08 -8.94 -30.33
N GLY A 444 8.73 -7.68 -30.58
CA GLY A 444 7.38 -7.16 -30.75
C GLY A 444 7.37 -6.04 -31.79
N PHE A 445 7.02 -4.82 -31.38
CA PHE A 445 7.31 -3.61 -32.14
C PHE A 445 8.81 -3.32 -32.18
N TYR A 446 9.52 -3.65 -31.11
CA TYR A 446 10.97 -3.54 -31.00
C TYR A 446 11.63 -4.91 -30.87
N SER A 447 12.92 -4.98 -31.18
CA SER A 447 13.76 -6.15 -30.91
C SER A 447 14.47 -6.01 -29.57
N TYR A 448 14.34 -7.02 -28.72
CA TYR A 448 14.93 -7.08 -27.40
C TYR A 448 16.04 -8.13 -27.39
N LYS A 449 17.28 -7.70 -27.17
CA LYS A 449 18.37 -8.65 -26.98
C LYS A 449 18.08 -9.48 -25.73
N PRO A 450 18.23 -10.81 -25.77
CA PRO A 450 18.18 -11.61 -24.55
C PRO A 450 19.22 -11.05 -23.59
N SER A 451 18.81 -10.75 -22.35
CA SER A 451 19.74 -10.41 -21.29
C SER A 451 20.71 -11.58 -21.14
N ALA A 452 22.00 -11.36 -21.41
CA ALA A 452 23.02 -12.34 -21.07
C ALA A 452 22.96 -12.55 -19.55
N ASP A 453 22.66 -13.79 -19.15
CA ASP A 453 22.50 -14.21 -17.75
C ASP A 453 23.75 -13.96 -16.89
#